data_AF-A0A7G7KGI5-F1
#
_entry.id   AF-A0A7G7KGI5-F1
#
_cell.length_a   1.000
_cell.length_b   1.000
_cell.length_c   1.000
_cell.angle_alpha   90.00
_cell.angle_beta   90.00
_cell.angle_gamma   90.00
#
_symmetry.space_group_name_H-M   'P 1'
#
loop_
_entity.id
_entity.type
_entity.pdbx_description
1 polymer ?
#
loop_
_entity_poly.entity_id
_entity_poly.type
_entity_poly.pdbx_seq_one_letter_code
_entity_poly.pdbx_strand_id
1 'polypeptide(L)'
;MPEPLSISEHWGELAEDRTDQAPLISLSTALETSWLRQGIRRDAFLGELLKGLHQRRLVPLLAMLPRGWRLAPAALPERLQGIGSLLEQGLVSPLLLGALADDLQHLIPHPQEHDSHLDGLDRWCARDISTPAGVPLPLPQSLQGWQDLARQLDEGDQDSGAESLAGPLPEPSFGSLGAGLVWRNHGLQALQNGRCRSANRVMAQVFNALGANGLPNRSGAASEPYQFEGMDRPRQLVAWLQQHGWHCRGRIRASVASFGLGASCPSESGVWQQVPLAVPYRTGLMRHGLEIESLLPHCSLELELQAPEGEAPVLMQYYQGTEGLNGWAPLNDLERPWQNDRQNGTVAYPGEAFEDDQLGLALDLCDLMAAVHNSTASDGQLRFGGYGALGFCIDSTALLEQAMTGRSNLFPLTLGGLWRERLGLQLEKLLDAGLRPGQQGDQEDVVSRYRQALEQLPQDLSVQGEACIRAEARLIRCQPRHSPFLSIRRLNGELM
;
A
#
# COMPACT_ATOMS: atom_id res chain seq x y z
N MET A 1 14.48 -24.64 -8.98
CA MET A 1 14.66 -23.33 -8.33
C MET A 1 13.92 -23.38 -7.00
N PRO A 2 14.49 -22.85 -5.91
CA PRO A 2 13.80 -22.82 -4.62
C PRO A 2 12.53 -21.96 -4.73
N GLU A 3 11.59 -22.22 -3.83
CA GLU A 3 10.32 -21.53 -3.82
C GLU A 3 10.52 -20.04 -3.43
N PRO A 4 9.92 -19.07 -4.16
CA PRO A 4 10.18 -17.65 -3.92
C PRO A 4 9.87 -17.14 -2.51
N LEU A 5 8.92 -17.79 -1.82
CA LEU A 5 8.46 -17.46 -0.47
C LEU A 5 9.07 -18.37 0.61
N SER A 6 10.06 -19.20 0.28
CA SER A 6 10.77 -19.97 1.30
C SER A 6 11.39 -19.05 2.36
N ILE A 7 11.19 -19.42 3.62
CA ILE A 7 11.82 -18.76 4.76
C ILE A 7 13.26 -19.29 4.88
N SER A 8 14.19 -18.38 5.17
CA SER A 8 15.57 -18.70 5.43
C SER A 8 15.73 -19.54 6.69
N GLU A 9 16.56 -20.58 6.65
CA GLU A 9 16.90 -21.39 7.82
C GLU A 9 17.59 -20.58 8.93
N HIS A 10 18.31 -19.51 8.56
CA HIS A 10 18.91 -18.58 9.52
C HIS A 10 17.95 -17.53 10.10
N TRP A 11 16.67 -17.53 9.71
CA TRP A 11 15.71 -16.62 10.33
C TRP A 11 15.38 -17.09 11.75
N GLY A 12 15.54 -16.21 12.73
CA GLY A 12 15.48 -16.51 14.17
C GLY A 12 16.85 -16.64 14.83
N GLU A 13 17.95 -16.51 14.08
CA GLU A 13 19.30 -16.49 14.64
C GLU A 13 19.68 -15.12 15.24
N LEU A 14 19.02 -14.04 14.79
CA LEU A 14 19.28 -12.67 15.25
C LEU A 14 18.18 -12.21 16.22
N ALA A 15 18.57 -11.41 17.21
CA ALA A 15 17.60 -10.78 18.13
C ALA A 15 16.61 -9.87 17.39
N GLU A 16 17.02 -9.30 16.25
CA GLU A 16 16.21 -8.44 15.39
C GLU A 16 15.07 -9.18 14.67
N ASP A 17 15.15 -10.51 14.58
CA ASP A 17 14.11 -11.36 13.96
C ASP A 17 12.83 -11.46 14.81
N ARG A 18 12.96 -11.22 16.13
CA ARG A 18 11.88 -11.24 17.14
C ARG A 18 10.94 -12.45 17.04
N THR A 19 11.50 -13.63 16.80
CA THR A 19 10.74 -14.88 16.64
C THR A 19 10.04 -15.34 17.92
N ASP A 20 10.44 -14.82 19.08
CA ASP A 20 9.76 -14.99 20.36
C ASP A 20 8.40 -14.25 20.41
N GLN A 21 8.29 -13.13 19.71
CA GLN A 21 7.07 -12.32 19.63
C GLN A 21 6.16 -12.76 18.49
N ALA A 22 6.75 -13.12 17.35
CA ALA A 22 6.02 -13.57 16.18
C ALA A 22 6.72 -14.76 15.49
N PRO A 23 6.49 -15.99 15.97
CA PRO A 23 7.09 -17.17 15.37
C PRO A 23 6.55 -17.38 13.95
N LEU A 24 7.42 -17.69 13.00
CA LEU A 24 7.05 -17.88 11.59
C LEU A 24 6.91 -19.35 11.21
N ILE A 25 6.03 -19.62 10.24
CA ILE A 25 5.92 -20.88 9.52
C ILE A 25 5.74 -20.59 8.03
N SER A 26 6.42 -21.34 7.17
CA SER A 26 6.34 -21.09 5.72
C SER A 26 4.92 -21.36 5.20
N LEU A 27 4.52 -20.63 4.14
CA LEU A 27 3.21 -20.83 3.51
C LEU A 27 3.04 -22.27 3.01
N SER A 28 4.07 -22.85 2.38
CA SER A 28 4.06 -24.25 1.95
C SER A 28 3.84 -25.23 3.11
N THR A 29 4.58 -25.06 4.21
CA THR A 29 4.40 -25.91 5.40
C THR A 29 3.00 -25.76 5.97
N ALA A 30 2.50 -24.53 6.10
CA ALA A 30 1.16 -24.26 6.61
C ALA A 30 0.07 -24.89 5.75
N LEU A 31 0.20 -24.87 4.41
CA LEU A 31 -0.74 -25.47 3.49
C LEU A 31 -0.69 -27.01 3.49
N GLU A 32 0.49 -27.60 3.65
CA GLU A 32 0.68 -29.06 3.73
C GLU A 32 0.14 -29.65 5.03
N THR A 33 0.34 -28.96 6.16
CA THR A 33 -0.15 -29.41 7.47
C THR A 33 -1.66 -29.25 7.61
N SER A 34 -2.25 -28.23 7.00
CA SER A 34 -3.68 -27.94 7.07
C SER A 34 -4.55 -28.87 6.22
N TRP A 35 -4.45 -28.81 4.90
CA TRP A 35 -5.47 -29.38 4.02
C TRP A 35 -5.05 -30.72 3.39
N LEU A 36 -3.78 -30.88 3.03
CA LEU A 36 -3.29 -32.06 2.30
C LEU A 36 -3.22 -33.33 3.18
N ARG A 37 -2.87 -33.22 4.45
CA ARG A 37 -2.92 -34.36 5.39
C ARG A 37 -4.33 -34.85 5.71
N GLN A 38 -5.35 -34.01 5.51
CA GLN A 38 -6.74 -34.36 5.81
C GLN A 38 -7.51 -34.95 4.62
N GLY A 39 -6.85 -35.17 3.49
CA GLY A 39 -7.47 -35.77 2.31
C GLY A 39 -8.47 -34.86 1.58
N ILE A 40 -8.48 -33.56 1.89
CA ILE A 40 -9.32 -32.58 1.20
C ILE A 40 -8.74 -32.30 -0.18
N ARG A 41 -9.58 -32.41 -1.21
CA ARG A 41 -9.19 -32.13 -2.58
C ARG A 41 -9.03 -30.62 -2.79
N ARG A 42 -8.05 -30.26 -3.62
CA ARG A 42 -7.65 -28.88 -3.90
C ARG A 42 -8.75 -27.98 -4.49
N ASP A 43 -9.63 -28.54 -5.31
CA ASP A 43 -10.80 -27.85 -5.87
C ASP A 43 -11.77 -27.39 -4.77
N ALA A 44 -11.93 -28.18 -3.71
CA ALA A 44 -12.68 -27.77 -2.53
C ALA A 44 -11.98 -26.64 -1.75
N PHE A 45 -10.65 -26.70 -1.61
CA PHE A 45 -9.87 -25.62 -0.98
C PHE A 45 -10.06 -24.27 -1.71
N LEU A 46 -9.90 -24.25 -3.04
CA LEU A 46 -10.10 -23.03 -3.83
C LEU A 46 -11.55 -22.57 -3.77
N GLY A 47 -12.52 -23.50 -3.77
CA GLY A 47 -13.94 -23.17 -3.58
C GLY A 47 -14.21 -22.44 -2.25
N GLU A 48 -13.64 -22.91 -1.15
CA GLU A 48 -13.76 -22.25 0.16
C GLU A 48 -13.01 -20.91 0.22
N LEU A 49 -11.82 -20.84 -0.36
CA LEU A 49 -11.06 -19.60 -0.49
C LEU A 49 -11.87 -18.51 -1.20
N LEU A 50 -12.54 -18.89 -2.30
CA LEU A 50 -13.38 -18.01 -3.12
C LEU A 50 -14.66 -17.56 -2.40
N LYS A 51 -15.14 -18.30 -1.40
CA LYS A 51 -16.29 -17.90 -0.56
C LYS A 51 -15.88 -16.88 0.51
N GLY A 52 -14.69 -17.04 1.09
CA GLY A 52 -14.24 -16.23 2.22
C GLY A 52 -13.49 -14.95 1.86
N LEU A 53 -12.91 -14.85 0.66
CA LEU A 53 -12.12 -13.68 0.25
C LEU A 53 -12.87 -12.81 -0.76
N HIS A 54 -12.91 -11.51 -0.49
CA HIS A 54 -13.37 -10.52 -1.46
C HIS A 54 -12.52 -10.56 -2.73
N GLN A 55 -13.14 -10.34 -3.90
CA GLN A 55 -12.49 -10.42 -5.21
C GLN A 55 -11.19 -9.59 -5.31
N ARG A 56 -11.12 -8.43 -4.64
CA ARG A 56 -9.92 -7.56 -4.61
C ARG A 56 -8.70 -8.21 -3.95
N ARG A 57 -8.93 -9.12 -3.00
CA ARG A 57 -7.90 -9.83 -2.22
C ARG A 57 -7.51 -11.18 -2.84
N LEU A 58 -8.39 -11.73 -3.69
CA LEU A 58 -8.20 -13.03 -4.32
C LEU A 58 -7.04 -13.03 -5.32
N VAL A 59 -6.97 -12.05 -6.24
CA VAL A 59 -5.95 -12.04 -7.30
C VAL A 59 -4.53 -11.94 -6.72
N PRO A 60 -4.24 -11.04 -5.75
CA PRO A 60 -2.94 -11.04 -5.08
C PRO A 60 -2.62 -12.38 -4.44
N LEU A 61 -3.59 -13.01 -3.75
CA LEU A 61 -3.35 -14.29 -3.09
C LEU A 61 -3.01 -15.41 -4.07
N LEU A 62 -3.68 -15.47 -5.23
CA LEU A 62 -3.35 -16.45 -6.26
C LEU A 62 -1.90 -16.34 -6.73
N ALA A 63 -1.32 -15.14 -6.73
CA ALA A 63 0.08 -14.91 -7.07
C ALA A 63 1.07 -15.35 -5.95
N MET A 64 0.60 -15.50 -4.71
CA MET A 64 1.42 -15.91 -3.56
C MET A 64 1.49 -17.43 -3.37
N LEU A 65 0.64 -18.21 -4.05
CA LEU A 65 0.58 -19.66 -3.84
C LEU A 65 1.86 -20.37 -4.32
N PRO A 66 2.31 -21.44 -3.62
CA PRO A 66 3.54 -22.17 -3.96
C PRO A 66 3.61 -22.66 -5.41
N ARG A 67 4.79 -22.53 -6.03
CA ARG A 67 5.06 -23.06 -7.38
C ARG A 67 5.08 -24.59 -7.36
N GLY A 68 4.48 -25.21 -8.37
CA GLY A 68 4.52 -26.68 -8.50
C GLY A 68 3.58 -27.43 -7.56
N TRP A 69 2.76 -26.71 -6.78
CA TRP A 69 1.50 -27.27 -6.30
C TRP A 69 0.72 -27.69 -7.55
N ARG A 70 0.74 -28.97 -7.91
CA ARG A 70 0.20 -29.49 -9.18
C ARG A 70 -1.31 -29.31 -9.23
N LEU A 71 -1.77 -28.47 -10.14
CA LEU A 71 -3.18 -28.20 -10.39
C LEU A 71 -3.74 -29.31 -11.26
N ALA A 72 -4.83 -29.94 -10.83
CA ALA A 72 -5.91 -30.10 -11.80
C ALA A 72 -6.43 -28.68 -12.06
N PRO A 73 -6.77 -28.31 -13.32
CA PRO A 73 -7.26 -26.96 -13.64
C PRO A 73 -8.32 -26.58 -12.61
N ALA A 74 -8.05 -25.52 -11.86
CA ALA A 74 -8.94 -25.07 -10.82
C ALA A 74 -10.32 -24.82 -11.44
N ALA A 75 -11.39 -25.19 -10.75
CA ALA A 75 -12.73 -24.68 -11.02
C ALA A 75 -12.83 -23.21 -10.59
N LEU A 76 -11.85 -22.39 -11.00
CA LEU A 76 -12.02 -20.94 -11.01
C LEU A 76 -13.27 -20.65 -11.84
N PRO A 77 -14.06 -19.63 -11.46
CA PRO A 77 -15.08 -19.10 -12.36
C PRO A 77 -14.47 -18.93 -13.75
N GLU A 78 -15.19 -19.28 -14.81
CA GLU A 78 -14.67 -19.29 -16.19
C GLU A 78 -13.89 -18.00 -16.53
N ARG A 79 -14.39 -16.86 -16.05
CA ARG A 79 -13.79 -15.52 -16.13
C ARG A 79 -12.40 -15.34 -15.49
N LEU A 80 -12.00 -16.20 -14.55
CA LEU A 80 -10.71 -16.15 -13.86
C LEU A 80 -9.75 -17.27 -14.27
N GLN A 81 -10.20 -18.27 -15.05
CA GLN A 81 -9.37 -19.41 -15.43
C GLN A 81 -8.14 -19.01 -16.25
N GLY A 82 -8.28 -18.02 -17.16
CA GLY A 82 -7.16 -17.49 -17.92
C GLY A 82 -6.10 -16.79 -17.05
N ILE A 83 -6.56 -15.98 -16.09
CA ILE A 83 -5.68 -15.30 -15.11
C ILE A 83 -5.02 -16.33 -14.20
N GLY A 84 -5.78 -17.30 -13.69
CA GLY A 84 -5.26 -18.41 -12.90
C GLY A 84 -4.15 -19.14 -13.62
N SER A 85 -4.38 -19.56 -14.87
CA SER A 85 -3.37 -20.28 -15.68
C SER A 85 -2.09 -19.46 -15.90
N LEU A 86 -2.19 -18.13 -16.07
CA LEU A 86 -1.03 -17.23 -16.20
C LEU A 86 -0.26 -17.08 -14.88
N LEU A 87 -0.97 -16.95 -13.75
CA LEU A 87 -0.37 -16.84 -12.42
C LEU A 87 0.28 -18.15 -11.98
N GLU A 88 -0.33 -19.29 -12.31
CA GLU A 88 0.17 -20.64 -11.99
C GLU A 88 1.52 -20.96 -12.64
N GLN A 89 1.81 -20.35 -13.79
CA GLN A 89 3.08 -20.49 -14.50
C GLN A 89 4.15 -19.48 -14.02
N GLY A 90 3.86 -18.67 -13.00
CA GLY A 90 4.83 -17.75 -12.40
C GLY A 90 5.20 -16.55 -13.27
N LEU A 91 4.24 -16.05 -14.05
CA LEU A 91 4.49 -15.06 -15.11
C LEU A 91 4.29 -13.58 -14.68
N VAL A 92 4.06 -13.28 -13.40
CA VAL A 92 3.96 -11.88 -12.95
C VAL A 92 5.32 -11.22 -13.16
N SER A 93 5.39 -10.42 -14.22
CA SER A 93 6.53 -9.57 -14.59
C SER A 93 6.04 -8.13 -14.68
N PRO A 94 6.92 -7.11 -14.65
CA PRO A 94 6.51 -5.72 -14.86
C PRO A 94 5.68 -5.55 -16.13
N LEU A 95 6.04 -6.24 -17.22
CA LEU A 95 5.28 -6.22 -18.47
C LEU A 95 3.87 -6.76 -18.32
N LEU A 96 3.71 -7.93 -17.67
CA LEU A 96 2.39 -8.51 -17.44
C LEU A 96 1.54 -7.63 -16.50
N LEU A 97 2.16 -7.06 -15.46
CA LEU A 97 1.48 -6.13 -14.54
C LEU A 97 0.98 -4.89 -15.27
N GLY A 98 1.82 -4.29 -16.13
CA GLY A 98 1.43 -3.14 -16.93
C GLY A 98 0.31 -3.46 -17.94
N ALA A 99 0.40 -4.60 -18.64
CA ALA A 99 -0.63 -5.03 -19.57
C ALA A 99 -1.97 -5.32 -18.86
N LEU A 100 -1.92 -6.05 -17.75
CA LEU A 100 -3.11 -6.34 -16.95
C LEU A 100 -3.71 -5.05 -16.38
N ALA A 101 -2.89 -4.11 -15.90
CA ALA A 101 -3.33 -2.82 -15.38
C ALA A 101 -4.15 -2.01 -16.40
N ASP A 102 -3.72 -2.02 -17.68
CA ASP A 102 -4.41 -1.33 -18.76
C ASP A 102 -5.76 -2.02 -19.09
N ASP A 103 -5.73 -3.34 -19.25
CA ASP A 103 -6.90 -4.12 -19.66
C ASP A 103 -7.91 -4.35 -18.52
N LEU A 104 -7.49 -4.29 -17.24
CA LEU A 104 -8.36 -4.51 -16.08
C LEU A 104 -9.61 -3.61 -16.08
N GLN A 105 -9.49 -2.41 -16.64
CA GLN A 105 -10.58 -1.45 -16.80
C GLN A 105 -11.69 -1.99 -17.72
N HIS A 106 -11.32 -2.83 -18.70
CA HIS A 106 -12.21 -3.37 -19.73
C HIS A 106 -12.68 -4.80 -19.42
N LEU A 107 -11.89 -5.55 -18.64
CA LEU A 107 -12.14 -6.96 -18.34
C LEU A 107 -13.13 -7.18 -17.18
N ILE A 108 -13.29 -6.21 -16.28
CA ILE A 108 -14.17 -6.33 -15.11
C ILE A 108 -15.46 -5.53 -15.36
N PRO A 109 -16.65 -6.17 -15.41
CA PRO A 109 -17.91 -5.46 -15.61
C PRO A 109 -18.17 -4.43 -14.49
N HIS A 110 -18.88 -3.34 -14.81
CA HIS A 110 -19.24 -2.35 -13.79
C HIS A 110 -20.09 -3.00 -12.72
N PRO A 111 -19.78 -2.79 -11.42
CA PRO A 111 -20.75 -3.14 -10.39
C PRO A 111 -22.06 -2.44 -10.76
N GLN A 112 -23.15 -3.20 -10.75
CA GLN A 112 -24.48 -2.64 -10.99
C GLN A 112 -24.72 -1.50 -9.98
N GLU A 113 -25.49 -0.49 -10.40
CA GLU A 113 -25.71 0.84 -9.79
C GLU A 113 -26.14 0.90 -8.30
N HIS A 114 -26.06 -0.20 -7.54
CA HIS A 114 -26.54 -0.32 -6.17
C HIS A 114 -25.47 -0.17 -5.08
N ASP A 115 -24.20 -0.02 -5.42
CA ASP A 115 -23.16 0.30 -4.44
C ASP A 115 -22.87 1.81 -4.50
N SER A 116 -23.53 2.56 -3.63
CA SER A 116 -23.35 4.00 -3.40
C SER A 116 -21.98 4.32 -2.75
N HIS A 117 -20.89 3.84 -3.34
CA HIS A 117 -19.55 4.11 -2.84
C HIS A 117 -19.01 5.39 -3.48
N LEU A 118 -18.74 6.39 -2.64
CA LEU A 118 -17.96 7.58 -3.00
C LEU A 118 -16.71 7.16 -3.78
N ASP A 119 -16.48 7.83 -4.91
CA ASP A 119 -15.29 7.61 -5.72
C ASP A 119 -14.03 8.18 -5.03
N GLY A 120 -12.86 8.00 -5.65
CA GLY A 120 -11.60 8.48 -5.06
C GLY A 120 -11.57 9.99 -4.83
N LEU A 121 -12.15 10.75 -5.75
CA LEU A 121 -12.20 12.20 -5.69
C LEU A 121 -13.12 12.67 -4.57
N ASP A 122 -14.28 12.04 -4.43
CA ASP A 122 -15.22 12.36 -3.35
C ASP A 122 -14.66 12.01 -1.97
N ARG A 123 -13.93 10.90 -1.85
CA ARG A 123 -13.22 10.55 -0.59
C ARG A 123 -12.11 11.53 -0.27
N TRP A 124 -11.36 11.98 -1.27
CA TRP A 124 -10.32 12.99 -1.07
C TRP A 124 -10.90 14.32 -0.59
N CYS A 125 -12.04 14.72 -1.14
CA CYS A 125 -12.74 15.95 -0.75
C CYS A 125 -13.61 15.83 0.51
N ALA A 126 -13.78 14.63 1.07
CA ALA A 126 -14.72 14.40 2.16
C ALA A 126 -14.36 15.22 3.40
N ARG A 127 -15.37 15.88 3.97
CA ARG A 127 -15.25 16.69 5.21
C ARG A 127 -15.86 15.98 6.41
N ASP A 128 -16.00 14.67 6.31
CA ASP A 128 -16.47 13.79 7.34
C ASP A 128 -15.65 12.51 7.38
N ILE A 129 -15.79 11.78 8.48
CA ILE A 129 -15.20 10.46 8.68
C ILE A 129 -16.29 9.48 9.09
N SER A 130 -16.34 8.33 8.41
CA SER A 130 -17.31 7.29 8.75
C SER A 130 -16.95 6.60 10.07
N THR A 131 -17.89 6.55 11.00
CA THR A 131 -17.74 5.76 12.23
C THR A 131 -17.96 4.27 11.96
N PRO A 132 -17.53 3.36 12.89
CA PRO A 132 -17.88 1.94 12.81
C PRO A 132 -19.40 1.70 12.74
N ALA A 133 -20.21 2.58 13.34
CA ALA A 133 -21.67 2.55 13.27
C ALA A 133 -22.26 3.06 11.94
N GLY A 134 -21.41 3.44 10.98
CA GLY A 134 -21.82 3.96 9.67
C GLY A 134 -22.32 5.41 9.68
N VAL A 135 -22.28 6.09 10.83
CA VAL A 135 -22.67 7.50 10.96
C VAL A 135 -21.47 8.39 10.60
N PRO A 136 -21.57 9.32 9.63
CA PRO A 136 -20.50 10.26 9.33
C PRO A 136 -20.38 11.31 10.44
N LEU A 137 -19.17 11.54 10.92
CA LEU A 137 -18.84 12.64 11.84
C LEU A 137 -18.06 13.73 11.10
N PRO A 138 -18.35 15.02 11.32
CA PRO A 138 -17.63 16.10 10.65
C PRO A 138 -16.15 16.10 11.05
N LEU A 139 -15.28 16.53 10.13
CA LEU A 139 -13.87 16.71 10.42
C LEU A 139 -13.65 17.83 11.44
N PRO A 140 -12.68 17.65 12.35
CA PRO A 140 -12.30 18.68 13.32
C PRO A 140 -11.66 19.88 12.62
N GLN A 141 -11.61 21.03 13.26
CA GLN A 141 -10.93 22.23 12.72
C GLN A 141 -9.74 22.67 13.59
N SER A 142 -9.38 21.87 14.62
CA SER A 142 -8.29 22.13 15.55
C SER A 142 -7.66 20.84 16.06
N LEU A 143 -6.43 20.92 16.59
CA LEU A 143 -5.72 19.85 17.26
C LEU A 143 -6.52 19.29 18.44
N GLN A 144 -7.15 20.16 19.23
CA GLN A 144 -8.00 19.73 20.33
C GLN A 144 -9.19 18.90 19.81
N GLY A 145 -9.91 19.40 18.81
CA GLY A 145 -11.03 18.67 18.21
C GLY A 145 -10.60 17.36 17.54
N TRP A 146 -9.39 17.33 16.96
CA TRP A 146 -8.79 16.12 16.40
C TRP A 146 -8.53 15.06 17.47
N GLN A 147 -7.93 15.43 18.60
CA GLN A 147 -7.69 14.52 19.71
C GLN A 147 -9.00 14.01 20.33
N ASP A 148 -10.02 14.86 20.43
CA ASP A 148 -11.33 14.51 20.97
C ASP A 148 -12.08 13.54 20.04
N LEU A 149 -12.06 13.79 18.73
CA LEU A 149 -12.66 12.89 17.74
C LEU A 149 -11.91 11.54 17.70
N ALA A 150 -10.59 11.55 17.78
CA ALA A 150 -9.80 10.31 17.84
C ALA A 150 -10.16 9.46 19.07
N ARG A 151 -10.40 10.10 20.23
CA ARG A 151 -10.86 9.43 21.45
C ARG A 151 -12.25 8.83 21.29
N GLN A 152 -13.18 9.59 20.70
CA GLN A 152 -14.54 9.12 20.43
C GLN A 152 -14.56 7.91 19.48
N LEU A 153 -13.68 7.89 18.47
CA LEU A 153 -13.57 6.78 17.53
C LEU A 153 -12.95 5.52 18.17
N ASP A 154 -11.95 5.68 19.04
CA ASP A 154 -11.31 4.56 19.76
C ASP A 154 -12.29 3.83 20.69
N GLU A 155 -13.12 4.58 21.43
CA GLU A 155 -14.16 4.03 22.30
C GLU A 155 -15.19 3.19 21.53
N GLY A 156 -15.41 3.49 20.25
CA GLY A 156 -16.29 2.72 19.36
C GLY A 156 -15.62 1.55 18.64
N ASP A 157 -14.28 1.45 18.67
CA ASP A 157 -13.48 0.47 17.92
C ASP A 157 -12.93 -0.66 18.82
N GLN A 158 -13.25 -0.66 20.13
CA GLN A 158 -12.83 -1.71 21.07
C GLN A 158 -13.33 -3.13 20.72
N ASP A 159 -14.20 -3.26 19.71
CA ASP A 159 -14.69 -4.55 19.19
C ASP A 159 -13.91 -5.04 17.95
N SER A 160 -12.90 -4.30 17.46
CA SER A 160 -12.23 -4.60 16.19
C SER A 160 -10.70 -4.60 16.28
N GLY A 161 -10.12 -5.79 16.49
CA GLY A 161 -8.83 -6.13 15.88
C GLY A 161 -7.58 -6.27 16.76
N ALA A 162 -7.65 -6.17 18.09
CA ALA A 162 -6.54 -6.58 18.96
C ALA A 162 -6.86 -7.91 19.65
N GLU A 163 -6.52 -9.02 18.99
CA GLU A 163 -6.67 -10.34 19.60
C GLU A 163 -5.41 -10.69 20.40
N SER A 164 -5.61 -10.93 21.70
CA SER A 164 -4.59 -11.40 22.65
C SER A 164 -3.72 -12.53 22.10
N LEU A 165 -2.43 -12.55 22.47
CA LEU A 165 -1.49 -13.65 22.22
C LEU A 165 -2.04 -15.02 22.66
N ALA A 166 -2.91 -15.02 23.67
CA ALA A 166 -3.75 -16.15 24.04
C ALA A 166 -5.22 -15.78 23.82
N GLY A 167 -5.81 -16.31 22.75
CA GLY A 167 -7.24 -16.25 22.46
C GLY A 167 -7.86 -17.64 22.52
N PRO A 168 -9.16 -17.77 22.85
CA PRO A 168 -9.83 -19.06 22.70
C PRO A 168 -9.67 -19.54 21.25
N LEU A 169 -9.35 -20.82 21.07
CA LEU A 169 -9.39 -21.46 19.76
C LEU A 169 -10.74 -21.10 19.11
N PRO A 170 -10.77 -20.59 17.88
CA PRO A 170 -12.04 -20.26 17.23
C PRO A 170 -12.95 -21.47 17.27
N GLU A 171 -14.22 -21.27 17.66
CA GLU A 171 -15.20 -22.34 17.64
C GLU A 171 -15.23 -22.97 16.24
N PRO A 172 -15.35 -24.31 16.16
CA PRO A 172 -15.28 -25.04 14.91
C PRO A 172 -16.49 -24.67 14.03
N SER A 173 -16.40 -23.58 13.28
CA SER A 173 -17.28 -23.35 12.14
C SER A 173 -16.91 -24.35 11.05
N PHE A 174 -17.86 -24.67 10.18
CA PHE A 174 -17.66 -25.55 9.02
C PHE A 174 -16.50 -25.12 8.08
N GLY A 175 -15.91 -23.93 8.27
CA GLY A 175 -14.69 -23.45 7.60
C GLY A 175 -13.35 -23.77 8.29
N SER A 176 -13.35 -24.52 9.41
CA SER A 176 -12.15 -24.90 10.18
C SER A 176 -11.61 -26.30 9.86
N LEU A 177 -11.76 -26.75 8.62
CA LEU A 177 -11.30 -28.08 8.20
C LEU A 177 -9.85 -28.02 7.70
N GLY A 178 -8.88 -28.06 8.61
CA GLY A 178 -7.46 -28.29 8.29
C GLY A 178 -6.45 -27.41 9.02
N ALA A 179 -5.74 -27.97 10.02
CA ALA A 179 -4.70 -27.37 10.90
C ALA A 179 -4.83 -25.88 11.30
N GLY A 180 -6.00 -25.27 11.17
CA GLY A 180 -6.27 -23.91 11.60
C GLY A 180 -5.55 -22.81 10.81
N LEU A 181 -5.20 -22.99 9.52
CA LEU A 181 -4.75 -21.83 8.71
C LEU A 181 -5.91 -20.84 8.54
N VAL A 182 -5.74 -19.64 9.09
CA VAL A 182 -6.72 -18.55 9.01
C VAL A 182 -6.11 -17.39 8.24
N TRP A 183 -6.87 -16.82 7.30
CA TRP A 183 -6.51 -15.61 6.55
C TRP A 183 -6.68 -14.32 7.38
N ARG A 184 -6.06 -14.30 8.56
CA ARG A 184 -6.07 -13.23 9.54
C ARG A 184 -4.71 -13.14 10.25
N ASN A 185 -4.48 -12.02 10.94
CA ASN A 185 -3.26 -11.73 11.70
C ASN A 185 -3.41 -12.08 13.19
N HIS A 186 -3.90 -13.28 13.52
CA HIS A 186 -4.09 -13.66 14.92
C HIS A 186 -2.75 -13.66 15.67
N GLY A 187 -2.75 -13.18 16.92
CA GLY A 187 -1.55 -13.13 17.76
C GLY A 187 -0.59 -11.97 17.47
N LEU A 188 -0.89 -11.10 16.50
CA LEU A 188 -0.13 -9.86 16.29
C LEU A 188 -0.77 -8.67 17.00
N GLN A 189 0.07 -7.79 17.51
CA GLN A 189 -0.36 -6.52 18.10
C GLN A 189 -0.23 -5.39 17.07
N ALA A 190 -0.96 -4.29 17.30
CA ALA A 190 -0.74 -3.06 16.54
C ALA A 190 0.49 -2.32 17.09
N LEU A 191 1.28 -1.68 16.21
CA LEU A 191 2.43 -0.88 16.63
C LEU A 191 2.04 0.35 17.46
N GLN A 192 0.82 0.85 17.27
CA GLN A 192 0.25 1.95 18.05
C GLN A 192 -1.09 1.54 18.65
N ASN A 193 -1.40 2.09 19.83
CA ASN A 193 -2.69 1.87 20.51
C ASN A 193 -3.87 2.39 19.68
N GLY A 194 -5.10 2.01 20.05
CA GLY A 194 -6.30 2.35 19.30
C GLY A 194 -6.52 3.85 19.12
N ARG A 195 -6.36 4.65 20.18
CA ARG A 195 -6.40 6.12 20.12
C ARG A 195 -5.44 6.69 19.08
N CYS A 196 -4.18 6.26 19.05
CA CYS A 196 -3.19 6.72 18.07
C CYS A 196 -3.59 6.32 16.64
N ARG A 197 -4.10 5.09 16.44
CA ARG A 197 -4.58 4.64 15.13
C ARG A 197 -5.77 5.45 14.62
N SER A 198 -6.71 5.79 15.51
CA SER A 198 -7.81 6.69 15.22
C SER A 198 -7.31 8.11 14.92
N ALA A 199 -6.32 8.59 15.66
CA ALA A 199 -5.70 9.90 15.43
C ALA A 199 -5.03 9.98 14.05
N ASN A 200 -4.29 8.95 13.63
CA ASN A 200 -3.72 8.85 12.28
C ASN A 200 -4.81 8.89 11.21
N ARG A 201 -5.91 8.17 11.42
CA ARG A 201 -7.02 8.11 10.47
C ARG A 201 -7.68 9.46 10.27
N VAL A 202 -7.96 10.18 11.36
CA VAL A 202 -8.54 11.53 11.28
C VAL A 202 -7.56 12.49 10.62
N MET A 203 -6.28 12.50 11.03
CA MET A 203 -5.29 13.42 10.46
C MET A 203 -5.05 13.18 8.96
N ALA A 204 -5.06 11.92 8.50
CA ALA A 204 -4.96 11.62 7.08
C ALA A 204 -6.12 12.25 6.29
N GLN A 205 -7.34 12.20 6.82
CA GLN A 205 -8.49 12.84 6.18
C GLN A 205 -8.43 14.37 6.27
N VAL A 206 -7.90 14.94 7.36
CA VAL A 206 -7.61 16.40 7.46
C VAL A 206 -6.67 16.82 6.33
N PHE A 207 -5.56 16.11 6.12
CA PHE A 207 -4.61 16.40 5.05
C PHE A 207 -5.24 16.28 3.65
N ASN A 208 -6.08 15.25 3.43
CA ASN A 208 -6.83 15.11 2.18
C ASN A 208 -7.76 16.31 1.92
N ALA A 209 -8.56 16.70 2.92
CA ALA A 209 -9.51 17.80 2.80
C ALA A 209 -8.81 19.16 2.60
N LEU A 210 -7.65 19.38 3.25
CA LEU A 210 -6.82 20.57 3.03
C LEU A 210 -6.24 20.58 1.61
N GLY A 211 -5.70 19.47 1.13
CA GLY A 211 -5.17 19.36 -0.24
C GLY A 211 -6.24 19.59 -1.31
N ALA A 212 -7.47 19.14 -1.04
CA ALA A 212 -8.61 19.30 -1.94
C ALA A 212 -9.09 20.76 -2.10
N ASN A 213 -8.73 21.67 -1.19
CA ASN A 213 -9.11 23.09 -1.30
C ASN A 213 -8.56 23.77 -2.55
N GLY A 214 -7.48 23.24 -3.15
CA GLY A 214 -6.91 23.76 -4.39
C GLY A 214 -7.74 23.45 -5.64
N LEU A 215 -8.72 22.55 -5.56
CA LEU A 215 -9.57 22.16 -6.68
C LEU A 215 -10.48 23.31 -7.14
N PRO A 216 -10.77 23.40 -8.45
CA PRO A 216 -11.78 24.31 -8.95
C PRO A 216 -13.17 23.94 -8.41
N ASN A 217 -14.03 24.95 -8.23
CA ASN A 217 -15.38 24.77 -7.68
C ASN A 217 -16.16 23.68 -8.43
N ARG A 218 -16.45 22.58 -7.75
CA ARG A 218 -17.34 21.51 -8.26
C ARG A 218 -18.79 21.86 -7.92
N SER A 219 -19.71 21.46 -8.78
CA SER A 219 -21.14 21.53 -8.49
C SER A 219 -21.45 20.75 -7.20
N GLY A 220 -21.93 21.43 -6.16
CA GLY A 220 -22.23 20.83 -4.86
C GLY A 220 -21.07 20.85 -3.84
N ALA A 221 -19.90 21.40 -4.20
CA ALA A 221 -18.84 21.64 -3.23
C ALA A 221 -19.24 22.74 -2.23
N ALA A 222 -18.77 22.63 -0.99
CA ALA A 222 -18.93 23.66 0.01
C ALA A 222 -18.28 24.98 -0.46
N SER A 223 -18.96 26.11 -0.23
CA SER A 223 -18.54 27.43 -0.72
C SER A 223 -17.26 27.95 -0.07
N GLU A 224 -16.92 27.47 1.12
CA GLU A 224 -15.73 27.88 1.88
C GLU A 224 -14.69 26.74 1.92
N PRO A 225 -13.39 27.06 1.82
CA PRO A 225 -12.32 26.07 1.98
C PRO A 225 -12.36 25.47 3.38
N TYR A 226 -12.02 24.19 3.49
CA TYR A 226 -11.86 23.56 4.79
C TYR A 226 -10.62 24.11 5.48
N GLN A 227 -10.69 24.34 6.79
CA GLN A 227 -9.57 24.88 7.56
C GLN A 227 -9.28 24.01 8.78
N PHE A 228 -8.01 23.92 9.15
CA PHE A 228 -7.54 23.26 10.36
C PHE A 228 -6.46 24.13 11.01
N GLU A 229 -6.66 24.52 12.28
CA GLU A 229 -5.85 25.53 12.96
C GLU A 229 -5.75 26.85 12.17
N GLY A 230 -6.81 27.19 11.43
CA GLY A 230 -6.86 28.35 10.53
C GLY A 230 -6.04 28.21 9.24
N MET A 231 -5.34 27.09 9.03
CA MET A 231 -4.61 26.79 7.81
C MET A 231 -5.52 26.12 6.79
N ASP A 232 -5.32 26.41 5.50
CA ASP A 232 -6.14 25.87 4.40
C ASP A 232 -5.36 24.92 3.46
N ARG A 233 -4.09 24.65 3.77
CA ARG A 233 -3.19 23.80 2.98
C ARG A 233 -2.34 22.90 3.88
N PRO A 234 -1.99 21.67 3.46
CA PRO A 234 -1.09 20.79 4.22
C PRO A 234 0.28 21.42 4.50
N ARG A 235 0.91 22.07 3.51
CA ARG A 235 2.19 22.78 3.69
C ARG A 235 2.13 23.84 4.79
N GLN A 236 1.04 24.62 4.85
CA GLN A 236 0.85 25.64 5.89
C GLN A 236 0.66 24.99 7.27
N LEU A 237 -0.13 23.91 7.34
CA LEU A 237 -0.32 23.17 8.59
C LEU A 237 1.01 22.61 9.12
N VAL A 238 1.85 22.01 8.27
CA VAL A 238 3.16 21.51 8.68
C VAL A 238 4.08 22.64 9.16
N ALA A 239 4.14 23.76 8.43
CA ALA A 239 4.92 24.93 8.86
C ALA A 239 4.42 25.47 10.22
N TRP A 240 3.11 25.52 10.42
CA TRP A 240 2.50 25.91 11.69
C TRP A 240 2.87 24.94 12.82
N LEU A 241 2.78 23.63 12.59
CA LEU A 241 3.16 22.60 13.57
C LEU A 241 4.63 22.73 13.97
N GLN A 242 5.53 22.93 13.00
CA GLN A 242 6.96 23.13 13.25
C GLN A 242 7.23 24.38 14.10
N GLN A 243 6.53 25.49 13.83
CA GLN A 243 6.60 26.71 14.66
C GLN A 243 6.13 26.47 16.10
N HIS A 244 5.27 25.47 16.32
CA HIS A 244 4.76 25.06 17.63
C HIS A 244 5.54 23.87 18.21
N GLY A 245 6.77 23.62 17.73
CA GLY A 245 7.71 22.67 18.32
C GLY A 245 7.53 21.22 17.88
N TRP A 246 6.69 20.95 16.88
CA TRP A 246 6.60 19.62 16.29
C TRP A 246 7.81 19.33 15.39
N HIS A 247 8.23 18.07 15.37
CA HIS A 247 9.16 17.60 14.35
C HIS A 247 8.38 16.89 13.24
N CYS A 248 8.49 17.38 12.01
CA CYS A 248 7.76 16.87 10.86
C CYS A 248 8.74 16.34 9.82
N ARG A 249 8.52 15.11 9.35
CA ARG A 249 9.47 14.43 8.47
C ARG A 249 8.75 13.55 7.45
N GLY A 250 9.10 13.73 6.18
CA GLY A 250 8.65 12.87 5.07
C GLY A 250 9.75 11.92 4.62
N ARG A 251 9.43 10.68 4.28
CA ARG A 251 10.40 9.71 3.74
C ARG A 251 9.76 8.80 2.72
N ILE A 252 10.46 8.50 1.63
CA ILE A 252 10.06 7.42 0.74
C ILE A 252 10.24 6.10 1.49
N ARG A 253 9.16 5.32 1.59
CA ARG A 253 9.10 4.02 2.25
C ARG A 253 8.91 2.94 1.19
N ALA A 254 9.61 1.82 1.33
CA ALA A 254 9.38 0.62 0.56
C ALA A 254 9.42 -0.61 1.49
N SER A 255 8.36 -1.41 1.48
CA SER A 255 8.30 -2.68 2.22
C SER A 255 7.70 -3.78 1.35
N VAL A 256 7.75 -5.03 1.77
CA VAL A 256 7.19 -6.13 0.98
C VAL A 256 5.66 -6.02 0.91
N ALA A 257 5.08 -6.10 -0.29
CA ALA A 257 3.65 -6.01 -0.49
C ALA A 257 2.93 -7.32 -0.09
N SER A 258 1.98 -7.20 0.83
CA SER A 258 1.04 -8.28 1.16
C SER A 258 -0.42 -7.94 0.83
N PHE A 259 -0.70 -6.77 0.23
CA PHE A 259 -2.07 -6.30 -0.07
C PHE A 259 -3.03 -6.31 1.13
N GLY A 260 -2.49 -6.06 2.34
CA GLY A 260 -3.24 -6.13 3.59
C GLY A 260 -3.65 -7.54 4.01
N LEU A 261 -3.22 -8.58 3.29
CA LEU A 261 -3.43 -9.97 3.68
C LEU A 261 -2.59 -10.29 4.91
N GLY A 262 -3.16 -11.14 5.76
CA GLY A 262 -2.53 -11.77 6.90
C GLY A 262 -2.88 -13.25 6.88
N ALA A 263 -1.97 -14.08 7.38
CA ALA A 263 -2.22 -15.50 7.55
C ALA A 263 -1.52 -15.99 8.81
N SER A 264 -2.21 -16.86 9.56
CA SER A 264 -1.72 -17.42 10.82
C SER A 264 -2.24 -18.84 11.00
N CYS A 265 -1.52 -19.65 11.75
CA CYS A 265 -1.97 -20.98 12.15
C CYS A 265 -1.64 -21.25 13.63
N PRO A 266 -2.50 -21.96 14.37
CA PRO A 266 -2.20 -22.34 15.73
C PRO A 266 -1.10 -23.41 15.73
N SER A 267 -0.11 -23.25 16.61
CA SER A 267 0.83 -24.31 16.94
C SER A 267 0.21 -25.34 17.90
N GLU A 268 0.86 -26.49 18.07
CA GLU A 268 0.45 -27.52 19.04
C GLU A 268 0.44 -27.01 20.49
N SER A 269 1.24 -25.97 20.79
CA SER A 269 1.28 -25.32 22.12
C SER A 269 0.22 -24.24 22.31
N GLY A 270 -0.61 -23.98 21.30
CA GLY A 270 -1.66 -22.95 21.33
C GLY A 270 -1.17 -21.53 21.01
N VAL A 271 0.12 -21.34 20.70
CA VAL A 271 0.67 -20.06 20.23
C VAL A 271 0.39 -19.89 18.74
N TRP A 272 -0.02 -18.69 18.32
CA TRP A 272 -0.21 -18.38 16.91
C TRP A 272 1.11 -18.20 16.18
N GLN A 273 1.34 -19.04 15.17
CA GLN A 273 2.44 -18.87 14.21
C GLN A 273 1.96 -18.02 13.03
N GLN A 274 2.80 -17.13 12.56
CA GLN A 274 2.52 -16.23 11.45
C GLN A 274 3.03 -16.85 10.15
N VAL A 275 2.23 -16.70 9.10
CA VAL A 275 2.60 -17.12 7.75
C VAL A 275 2.97 -15.85 6.97
N PRO A 276 4.26 -15.59 6.72
CA PRO A 276 4.68 -14.39 6.01
C PRO A 276 4.22 -14.48 4.55
N LEU A 277 3.50 -13.45 4.10
CA LEU A 277 2.92 -13.37 2.74
C LEU A 277 3.60 -12.26 1.94
N ALA A 278 3.92 -12.55 0.68
CA ALA A 278 4.49 -11.60 -0.26
C ALA A 278 4.13 -12.00 -1.69
N VAL A 279 4.08 -11.04 -2.61
CA VAL A 279 3.86 -11.35 -4.04
C VAL A 279 5.20 -11.52 -4.75
N PRO A 280 5.62 -12.75 -5.11
CA PRO A 280 6.81 -12.95 -5.90
C PRO A 280 6.59 -12.51 -7.35
N TYR A 281 7.63 -11.99 -7.98
CA TYR A 281 7.59 -11.59 -9.37
C TYR A 281 8.94 -11.79 -10.06
N ARG A 282 8.89 -11.91 -11.38
CA ARG A 282 10.04 -11.95 -12.28
C ARG A 282 10.40 -10.53 -12.65
N THR A 283 11.65 -10.11 -12.47
CA THR A 283 12.04 -8.70 -12.66
C THR A 283 12.30 -8.35 -14.14
N GLY A 284 12.50 -9.32 -15.02
CA GLY A 284 13.01 -9.08 -16.38
C GLY A 284 14.50 -8.70 -16.43
N LEU A 285 15.19 -8.63 -15.28
CA LEU A 285 16.61 -8.32 -15.17
C LEU A 285 17.42 -9.60 -15.05
N MET A 286 18.65 -9.59 -15.57
CA MET A 286 19.56 -10.73 -15.50
C MET A 286 20.77 -10.44 -14.61
N ARG A 287 21.12 -11.41 -13.76
CA ARG A 287 22.38 -11.45 -13.02
C ARG A 287 23.01 -12.83 -13.19
N HIS A 288 24.28 -12.88 -13.59
CA HIS A 288 25.03 -14.12 -13.84
C HIS A 288 24.34 -15.12 -14.79
N GLY A 289 23.65 -14.63 -15.83
CA GLY A 289 22.98 -15.47 -16.80
C GLY A 289 21.60 -16.01 -16.38
N LEU A 290 21.14 -15.66 -15.17
CA LEU A 290 19.83 -16.02 -14.65
C LEU A 290 18.96 -14.77 -14.47
N GLU A 291 17.67 -14.92 -14.69
CA GLU A 291 16.72 -13.86 -14.37
C GLU A 291 16.61 -13.68 -12.84
N ILE A 292 16.59 -12.43 -12.40
CA ILE A 292 16.41 -12.06 -11.01
C ILE A 292 14.92 -12.20 -10.65
N GLU A 293 14.63 -12.98 -9.61
CA GLU A 293 13.31 -13.03 -8.98
C GLU A 293 13.32 -12.23 -7.68
N SER A 294 12.26 -11.49 -7.41
CA SER A 294 12.14 -10.66 -6.20
C SER A 294 10.70 -10.65 -5.70
N LEU A 295 10.41 -9.83 -4.69
CA LEU A 295 9.09 -9.62 -4.12
C LEU A 295 8.61 -8.21 -4.43
N LEU A 296 7.35 -8.06 -4.85
CA LEU A 296 6.80 -6.74 -5.16
C LEU A 296 6.84 -5.86 -3.91
N PRO A 297 7.34 -4.62 -4.03
CA PRO A 297 7.28 -3.68 -2.92
C PRO A 297 5.92 -2.97 -2.88
N HIS A 298 5.48 -2.61 -1.68
CA HIS A 298 4.55 -1.53 -1.44
C HIS A 298 5.37 -0.28 -1.12
N CYS A 299 5.13 0.80 -1.85
CA CYS A 299 5.80 2.07 -1.59
C CYS A 299 4.80 3.18 -1.29
N SER A 300 5.26 4.12 -0.48
CA SER A 300 4.51 5.33 -0.12
C SER A 300 5.47 6.45 0.29
N LEU A 301 4.98 7.68 0.31
CA LEU A 301 5.59 8.73 1.13
C LEU A 301 5.07 8.54 2.55
N GLU A 302 5.92 8.09 3.47
CA GLU A 302 5.64 8.08 4.91
C GLU A 302 5.79 9.50 5.45
N LEU A 303 4.81 9.96 6.23
CA LEU A 303 4.84 11.23 6.95
C LEU A 303 4.71 10.97 8.44
N GLU A 304 5.72 11.43 9.18
CA GLU A 304 5.77 11.41 10.64
C GLU A 304 5.62 12.82 11.18
N LEU A 305 4.60 13.03 12.04
CA LEU A 305 4.40 14.27 12.79
C LEU A 305 4.58 13.96 14.27
N GLN A 306 5.73 14.31 14.80
CA GLN A 306 6.09 14.09 16.20
C GLN A 306 5.74 15.34 17.02
N ALA A 307 4.79 15.20 17.93
CA ALA A 307 4.40 16.26 18.85
C ALA A 307 5.54 16.61 19.85
N PRO A 308 5.57 17.85 20.35
CA PRO A 308 6.44 18.20 21.48
C PRO A 308 6.06 17.35 22.70
N GLU A 309 7.05 16.96 23.51
CA GLU A 309 6.88 16.21 24.77
C GLU A 309 6.38 14.75 24.65
N GLY A 310 7.12 13.91 23.91
CA GLY A 310 7.12 12.45 24.13
C GLY A 310 5.82 11.69 23.81
N GLU A 311 4.79 12.35 23.27
CA GLU A 311 3.61 11.68 22.74
C GLU A 311 3.97 10.80 21.54
N ALA A 312 3.18 9.76 21.27
CA ALA A 312 3.39 8.92 20.09
C ALA A 312 3.19 9.74 18.81
N PRO A 313 4.02 9.55 17.78
CA PRO A 313 3.91 10.31 16.54
C PRO A 313 2.62 9.98 15.78
N VAL A 314 2.13 10.96 15.03
CA VAL A 314 1.10 10.72 14.01
C VAL A 314 1.79 10.16 12.76
N LEU A 315 1.32 9.00 12.30
CA LEU A 315 1.91 8.28 11.17
C LEU A 315 0.90 8.17 10.02
N MET A 316 1.29 8.71 8.87
CA MET A 316 0.48 8.69 7.65
C MET A 316 1.32 8.25 6.47
N GLN A 317 0.66 7.86 5.40
CA GLN A 317 1.30 7.49 4.14
C GLN A 317 0.50 7.97 2.93
N TYR A 318 1.19 8.50 1.92
CA TYR A 318 0.59 8.93 0.67
C TYR A 318 0.95 7.97 -0.47
N TYR A 319 -0.05 7.50 -1.21
CA TYR A 319 0.10 6.63 -2.38
C TYR A 319 -1.20 6.48 -3.18
N GLN A 320 -1.12 5.89 -4.38
CA GLN A 320 -2.27 5.35 -5.12
C GLN A 320 -2.72 4.03 -4.51
N GLY A 321 -3.85 4.01 -3.81
CA GLY A 321 -4.33 2.85 -3.07
C GLY A 321 -5.31 1.94 -3.82
N THR A 322 -5.39 0.68 -3.41
CA THR A 322 -6.30 -0.35 -3.96
C THR A 322 -7.79 -0.06 -3.68
N GLU A 323 -8.04 0.79 -2.69
CA GLU A 323 -9.33 1.35 -2.33
C GLU A 323 -9.83 2.38 -3.35
N GLY A 324 -8.95 2.85 -4.23
CA GLY A 324 -9.23 3.79 -5.29
C GLY A 324 -9.09 5.26 -4.92
N LEU A 325 -8.27 5.55 -3.92
CA LEU A 325 -7.87 6.91 -3.55
C LEU A 325 -6.39 7.10 -3.89
N ASN A 326 -6.06 8.20 -4.56
CA ASN A 326 -4.72 8.75 -4.57
C ASN A 326 -4.67 9.85 -3.50
N GLY A 327 -4.02 9.59 -2.37
CA GLY A 327 -4.11 10.49 -1.22
C GLY A 327 -3.46 9.95 0.05
N TRP A 328 -3.69 10.65 1.15
CA TRP A 328 -3.23 10.27 2.48
C TRP A 328 -4.10 9.17 3.08
N ALA A 329 -3.43 8.15 3.61
CA ALA A 329 -4.01 7.08 4.40
C ALA A 329 -3.27 6.96 5.75
N PRO A 330 -3.92 6.46 6.81
CA PRO A 330 -3.23 6.21 8.07
C PRO A 330 -2.18 5.09 7.90
N LEU A 331 -1.02 5.25 8.55
CA LEU A 331 -0.01 4.20 8.66
C LEU A 331 -0.22 3.42 9.97
N ASN A 332 -1.25 2.59 9.99
CA ASN A 332 -1.66 1.79 11.14
C ASN A 332 -1.12 0.35 11.04
N ASP A 333 0.20 0.21 11.01
CA ASP A 333 0.86 -1.07 10.83
C ASP A 333 0.70 -1.99 12.06
N LEU A 334 0.57 -3.29 11.78
CA LEU A 334 0.75 -4.35 12.78
C LEU A 334 2.24 -4.58 13.04
N GLU A 335 2.55 -5.07 14.24
CA GLU A 335 3.88 -5.54 14.61
C GLU A 335 4.20 -6.81 13.82
N ARG A 336 4.76 -6.60 12.63
CA ARG A 336 5.29 -7.63 11.74
C ARG A 336 6.79 -7.42 11.62
N PRO A 337 7.61 -7.99 12.53
CA PRO A 337 9.06 -7.81 12.51
C PRO A 337 9.69 -8.15 11.17
N TRP A 338 9.07 -9.04 10.39
CA TRP A 338 9.56 -9.46 9.08
C TRP A 338 9.16 -8.55 7.90
N GLN A 339 8.33 -7.53 8.10
CA GLN A 339 7.73 -6.76 7.01
C GLN A 339 7.62 -5.25 7.26
N ASN A 340 7.25 -4.82 8.48
CA ASN A 340 6.83 -3.45 8.76
C ASN A 340 7.66 -2.77 9.85
N ASP A 341 8.73 -3.39 10.32
CA ASP A 341 9.57 -2.80 11.37
C ASP A 341 10.51 -1.74 10.74
N ARG A 342 10.32 -0.50 11.19
CA ARG A 342 11.00 0.71 10.70
C ARG A 342 12.48 0.77 11.12
N GLN A 343 12.91 -0.08 12.05
CA GLN A 343 14.21 -0.01 12.72
C GLN A 343 15.10 -1.23 12.42
N ASN A 344 14.53 -2.40 12.11
CA ASN A 344 15.31 -3.63 11.88
C ASN A 344 15.68 -3.89 10.39
N GLY A 345 15.38 -2.95 9.49
CA GLY A 345 15.73 -3.06 8.07
C GLY A 345 14.77 -3.88 7.21
N THR A 346 13.64 -4.34 7.76
CA THR A 346 12.55 -4.95 6.96
C THR A 346 11.74 -3.94 6.15
N VAL A 347 11.83 -2.66 6.54
CA VAL A 347 11.40 -1.52 5.74
C VAL A 347 12.64 -0.83 5.15
N ALA A 348 12.63 -0.62 3.84
CA ALA A 348 13.62 0.19 3.15
C ALA A 348 13.17 1.64 3.06
N TYR A 349 14.11 2.56 3.25
CA TYR A 349 13.91 3.99 3.05
C TYR A 349 14.89 4.49 1.97
N PRO A 350 14.55 4.30 0.69
CA PRO A 350 15.41 4.74 -0.39
C PRO A 350 15.44 6.27 -0.44
N GLY A 351 16.65 6.85 -0.39
CA GLY A 351 16.85 8.29 -0.43
C GLY A 351 16.93 8.96 0.94
N GLU A 352 17.01 10.29 0.92
CA GLU A 352 17.07 11.13 2.11
C GLU A 352 15.66 11.48 2.59
N ALA A 353 15.56 11.91 3.84
CA ALA A 353 14.30 12.43 4.35
C ALA A 353 14.04 13.84 3.83
N PHE A 354 12.77 14.15 3.61
CA PHE A 354 12.30 15.50 3.32
C PHE A 354 11.92 16.18 4.63
N GLU A 355 12.57 17.31 4.89
CA GLU A 355 12.36 18.17 6.05
C GLU A 355 12.21 19.62 5.55
N ASP A 356 11.65 20.49 6.39
CA ASP A 356 11.48 21.93 6.11
C ASP A 356 10.87 22.22 4.71
N ASP A 357 11.53 23.07 3.91
CA ASP A 357 11.04 23.48 2.59
C ASP A 357 10.86 22.29 1.63
N GLN A 358 11.70 21.26 1.74
CA GLN A 358 11.56 20.04 0.93
C GLN A 358 10.29 19.27 1.31
N LEU A 359 9.98 19.18 2.60
CA LEU A 359 8.73 18.58 3.05
C LEU A 359 7.55 19.40 2.54
N GLY A 360 7.61 20.72 2.66
CA GLY A 360 6.59 21.61 2.12
C GLY A 360 6.36 21.40 0.62
N LEU A 361 7.41 21.27 -0.18
CA LEU A 361 7.30 21.00 -1.62
C LEU A 361 6.70 19.61 -1.91
N ALA A 362 7.09 18.58 -1.14
CA ALA A 362 6.54 17.24 -1.29
C ALA A 362 5.02 17.22 -1.04
N LEU A 363 4.54 17.97 -0.04
CA LEU A 363 3.11 18.10 0.25
C LEU A 363 2.35 18.77 -0.90
N ASP A 364 2.88 19.86 -1.45
CA ASP A 364 2.26 20.55 -2.59
C ASP A 364 2.20 19.66 -3.84
N LEU A 365 3.22 18.83 -4.07
CA LEU A 365 3.22 17.82 -5.13
C LEU A 365 2.20 16.71 -4.86
N CYS A 366 2.08 16.22 -3.62
CA CYS A 366 1.05 15.26 -3.24
C CYS A 366 -0.37 15.80 -3.49
N ASP A 367 -0.63 17.07 -3.19
CA ASP A 367 -1.94 17.69 -3.44
C ASP A 367 -2.23 17.80 -4.95
N LEU A 368 -1.26 18.23 -5.74
CA LEU A 368 -1.38 18.29 -7.21
C LEU A 368 -1.61 16.90 -7.80
N MET A 369 -0.82 15.91 -7.37
CA MET A 369 -0.95 14.52 -7.82
C MET A 369 -2.31 13.94 -7.47
N ALA A 370 -2.80 14.17 -6.26
CA ALA A 370 -4.12 13.70 -5.83
C ALA A 370 -5.24 14.34 -6.67
N ALA A 371 -5.15 15.65 -6.93
CA ALA A 371 -6.10 16.36 -7.80
C ALA A 371 -6.14 15.74 -9.20
N VAL A 372 -4.99 15.55 -9.83
CA VAL A 372 -4.89 15.03 -11.20
C VAL A 372 -5.32 13.57 -11.27
N HIS A 373 -4.81 12.71 -10.39
CA HIS A 373 -5.09 11.27 -10.42
C HIS A 373 -6.55 10.98 -10.07
N ASN A 374 -7.08 11.53 -8.98
CA ASN A 374 -8.47 11.27 -8.59
C ASN A 374 -9.45 11.85 -9.61
N SER A 375 -9.16 13.02 -10.20
CA SER A 375 -10.00 13.60 -11.26
C SER A 375 -9.94 12.80 -12.55
N THR A 376 -8.76 12.31 -12.96
CA THR A 376 -8.64 11.41 -14.12
C THR A 376 -9.42 10.12 -13.90
N ALA A 377 -9.35 9.55 -12.69
CA ALA A 377 -10.08 8.35 -12.33
C ALA A 377 -11.60 8.56 -12.33
N SER A 378 -12.07 9.67 -11.76
CA SER A 378 -13.49 10.04 -11.69
C SER A 378 -14.05 10.33 -13.09
N ASP A 379 -13.39 11.20 -13.87
CA ASP A 379 -13.80 11.56 -15.24
C ASP A 379 -13.80 10.34 -16.17
N GLY A 380 -12.83 9.43 -16.01
CA GLY A 380 -12.72 8.19 -16.77
C GLY A 380 -13.56 7.02 -16.22
N GLN A 381 -14.25 7.20 -15.08
CA GLN A 381 -14.98 6.15 -14.36
C GLN A 381 -14.14 4.88 -14.12
N LEU A 382 -12.85 5.06 -13.81
CA LEU A 382 -11.90 3.97 -13.72
C LEU A 382 -12.20 3.05 -12.52
N ARG A 383 -12.07 1.74 -12.75
CA ARG A 383 -12.08 0.69 -11.73
C ARG A 383 -11.05 1.00 -10.65
N PHE A 384 -11.48 0.79 -9.41
CA PHE A 384 -10.63 0.95 -8.23
C PHE A 384 -9.91 2.30 -8.21
N GLY A 385 -10.60 3.38 -8.62
CA GLY A 385 -10.04 4.73 -8.67
C GLY A 385 -8.77 4.84 -9.51
N GLY A 386 -8.63 4.01 -10.54
CA GLY A 386 -7.47 3.96 -11.41
C GLY A 386 -6.29 3.15 -10.90
N TYR A 387 -6.37 2.42 -9.78
CA TYR A 387 -5.28 1.54 -9.32
C TYR A 387 -4.91 0.52 -10.41
N GLY A 388 -3.65 0.55 -10.84
CA GLY A 388 -3.16 -0.14 -12.05
C GLY A 388 -3.06 0.82 -13.22
N ALA A 389 -4.20 1.28 -13.77
CA ALA A 389 -4.24 2.17 -14.92
C ALA A 389 -3.44 3.47 -14.71
N LEU A 390 -3.71 4.19 -13.61
CA LEU A 390 -2.97 5.38 -13.19
C LEU A 390 -1.72 5.04 -12.37
N GLY A 391 -1.21 3.81 -12.52
CA GLY A 391 -0.10 3.26 -11.76
C GLY A 391 -0.51 2.53 -10.49
N PHE A 392 0.45 1.85 -9.89
CA PHE A 392 0.32 1.25 -8.55
C PHE A 392 0.85 2.20 -7.48
N CYS A 393 0.81 1.77 -6.21
CA CYS A 393 1.36 2.54 -5.09
C CYS A 393 2.81 3.00 -5.37
N ILE A 394 3.66 2.10 -5.88
CA ILE A 394 5.04 2.40 -6.27
C ILE A 394 5.16 3.49 -7.35
N ASP A 395 4.30 3.50 -8.37
CA ASP A 395 4.39 4.47 -9.46
C ASP A 395 4.11 5.89 -8.95
N SER A 396 3.09 6.06 -8.11
CA SER A 396 2.78 7.36 -7.50
C SER A 396 3.92 7.85 -6.59
N THR A 397 4.52 6.97 -5.81
CA THR A 397 5.66 7.33 -4.95
C THR A 397 6.90 7.66 -5.77
N ALA A 398 7.15 6.91 -6.85
CA ALA A 398 8.28 7.14 -7.75
C ALA A 398 8.13 8.45 -8.52
N LEU A 399 6.91 8.79 -8.93
CA LEU A 399 6.59 10.06 -9.59
C LEU A 399 6.86 11.25 -8.67
N LEU A 400 6.47 11.15 -7.39
CA LEU A 400 6.82 12.13 -6.37
C LEU A 400 8.34 12.25 -6.19
N GLU A 401 9.04 11.12 -6.01
CA GLU A 401 10.51 11.10 -5.85
C GLU A 401 11.23 11.72 -7.05
N GLN A 402 10.75 11.42 -8.26
CA GLN A 402 11.23 11.99 -9.52
C GLN A 402 11.00 13.51 -9.58
N ALA A 403 9.83 14.00 -9.16
CA ALA A 403 9.53 15.43 -9.12
C ALA A 403 10.38 16.19 -8.07
N MET A 404 10.66 15.53 -6.95
CA MET A 404 11.48 16.09 -5.86
C MET A 404 12.97 16.11 -6.21
N THR A 405 13.49 15.03 -6.79
CA THR A 405 14.95 14.78 -6.86
C THR A 405 15.50 14.61 -8.28
N GLY A 406 14.65 14.61 -9.30
CA GLY A 406 15.03 14.37 -10.70
C GLY A 406 15.42 12.92 -11.01
N ARG A 407 15.24 12.00 -10.06
CA ARG A 407 15.49 10.55 -10.21
C ARG A 407 14.50 9.75 -9.37
N SER A 408 14.34 8.47 -9.68
CA SER A 408 13.70 7.52 -8.78
C SER A 408 14.63 6.37 -8.40
N ASN A 409 14.51 5.89 -7.16
CA ASN A 409 15.18 4.72 -6.62
C ASN A 409 14.26 3.48 -6.58
N LEU A 410 13.03 3.59 -7.09
CA LEU A 410 12.01 2.55 -6.97
C LEU A 410 11.93 1.66 -8.21
N PHE A 411 11.56 0.40 -7.98
CA PHE A 411 11.39 -0.63 -9.00
C PHE A 411 10.39 -1.71 -8.53
N PRO A 412 9.50 -2.22 -9.38
CA PRO A 412 9.32 -1.90 -10.80
C PRO A 412 8.37 -0.71 -11.03
N LEU A 413 8.65 0.10 -12.05
CA LEU A 413 7.77 1.18 -12.51
C LEU A 413 6.99 0.76 -13.76
N THR A 414 5.67 0.82 -13.67
CA THR A 414 4.74 0.24 -14.65
C THR A 414 3.77 1.26 -15.23
N LEU A 415 3.76 2.51 -14.75
CA LEU A 415 2.93 3.58 -15.30
C LEU A 415 3.23 3.82 -16.78
N GLY A 416 2.32 3.34 -17.64
CA GLY A 416 2.47 3.33 -19.09
C GLY A 416 2.30 4.71 -19.74
N GLY A 417 2.82 4.84 -20.97
CA GLY A 417 2.84 6.11 -21.72
C GLY A 417 1.45 6.73 -21.92
N LEU A 418 0.45 5.94 -22.33
CA LEU A 418 -0.93 6.44 -22.54
C LEU A 418 -1.49 7.12 -21.28
N TRP A 419 -1.26 6.54 -20.10
CA TRP A 419 -1.78 7.07 -18.85
C TRP A 419 -1.03 8.32 -18.40
N ARG A 420 0.27 8.42 -18.68
CA ARG A 420 1.05 9.65 -18.47
C ARG A 420 0.51 10.81 -19.32
N GLU A 421 0.21 10.55 -20.59
CA GLU A 421 -0.42 11.53 -21.48
C GLU A 421 -1.79 11.98 -20.94
N ARG A 422 -2.61 11.02 -20.48
CA ARG A 422 -3.92 11.33 -19.87
C ARG A 422 -3.79 12.18 -18.59
N LEU A 423 -2.82 11.86 -17.73
CA LEU A 423 -2.52 12.66 -16.54
C LEU A 423 -2.05 14.08 -16.92
N GLY A 424 -1.21 14.21 -17.93
CA GLY A 424 -0.78 15.51 -18.46
C GLY A 424 -1.94 16.34 -19.03
N LEU A 425 -2.83 15.71 -19.81
CA LEU A 425 -4.03 16.39 -20.32
C LEU A 425 -4.99 16.80 -19.20
N GLN A 426 -5.17 15.95 -18.19
CA GLN A 426 -6.01 16.28 -17.04
C GLN A 426 -5.41 17.42 -16.20
N LEU A 427 -4.09 17.47 -16.07
CA LEU A 427 -3.38 18.59 -15.44
C LEU A 427 -3.72 19.91 -16.14
N GLU A 428 -3.57 19.99 -17.47
CA GLU A 428 -3.90 21.22 -18.22
C GLU A 428 -5.37 21.60 -18.05
N LYS A 429 -6.29 20.62 -18.15
CA LYS A 429 -7.72 20.84 -17.93
C LYS A 429 -8.02 21.44 -16.56
N LEU A 430 -7.36 20.93 -15.51
CA LEU A 430 -7.55 21.43 -14.15
C LEU A 430 -6.95 22.83 -13.96
N LEU A 431 -5.77 23.10 -14.53
CA LEU A 431 -5.15 24.43 -14.51
C LEU A 431 -6.02 25.47 -15.21
N ASP A 432 -6.56 25.15 -16.39
CA ASP A 432 -7.49 25.99 -17.14
C ASP A 432 -8.79 26.25 -16.36
N ALA A 433 -9.24 25.25 -15.58
CA ALA A 433 -10.39 25.37 -14.70
C ALA A 433 -10.10 26.16 -13.41
N GLY A 434 -8.84 26.54 -13.16
CA GLY A 434 -8.45 27.36 -12.01
C GLY A 434 -7.88 26.59 -10.82
N LEU A 435 -7.36 25.37 -11.02
CA LEU A 435 -6.57 24.64 -10.02
C LEU A 435 -5.40 25.51 -9.53
N ARG A 436 -5.21 25.57 -8.21
CA ARG A 436 -4.12 26.33 -7.58
C ARG A 436 -3.22 25.41 -6.75
N PRO A 437 -2.30 24.66 -7.38
CA PRO A 437 -1.35 23.84 -6.64
C PRO A 437 -0.30 24.70 -5.96
N GLY A 438 0.12 24.27 -4.78
CA GLY A 438 1.11 24.95 -3.95
C GLY A 438 0.76 26.38 -3.53
N GLN A 439 1.70 27.04 -2.85
CA GLN A 439 1.52 28.42 -2.37
C GLN A 439 1.70 29.47 -3.47
N GLN A 440 1.22 30.69 -3.18
CA GLN A 440 1.34 31.81 -4.11
C GLN A 440 2.83 32.11 -4.37
N GLY A 441 3.27 31.96 -5.62
CA GLY A 441 4.66 32.15 -6.04
C GLY A 441 5.36 30.87 -6.50
N ASP A 442 4.94 29.70 -6.01
CA ASP A 442 5.59 28.41 -6.30
C ASP A 442 4.82 27.55 -7.31
N GLN A 443 3.63 27.98 -7.72
CA GLN A 443 2.73 27.23 -8.59
C GLN A 443 3.41 26.74 -9.88
N GLU A 444 4.15 27.62 -10.55
CA GLU A 444 4.85 27.25 -11.80
C GLU A 444 5.93 26.18 -11.57
N ASP A 445 6.65 26.24 -10.45
CA ASP A 445 7.67 25.25 -10.11
C ASP A 445 7.05 23.88 -9.80
N VAL A 446 6.00 23.84 -8.97
CA VAL A 446 5.29 22.59 -8.62
C VAL A 446 4.74 21.91 -9.88
N VAL A 447 4.08 22.68 -10.75
CA VAL A 447 3.52 22.17 -12.01
C VAL A 447 4.63 21.71 -12.96
N SER A 448 5.71 22.50 -13.11
CA SER A 448 6.83 22.15 -13.98
C SER A 448 7.50 20.85 -13.54
N ARG A 449 7.72 20.66 -12.24
CA ARG A 449 8.28 19.43 -11.67
C ARG A 449 7.40 18.23 -11.92
N TYR A 450 6.08 18.36 -11.74
CA TYR A 450 5.15 17.26 -12.01
C TYR A 450 5.13 16.88 -13.49
N ARG A 451 5.07 17.86 -14.41
CA ARG A 451 5.17 17.62 -15.86
C ARG A 451 6.47 16.90 -16.22
N GLN A 452 7.60 17.44 -15.76
CA GLN A 452 8.91 16.84 -15.99
C GLN A 452 8.99 15.42 -15.42
N ALA A 453 8.40 15.17 -14.26
CA ALA A 453 8.37 13.84 -13.66
C ALA A 453 7.54 12.86 -14.50
N LEU A 454 6.38 13.24 -15.04
CA LEU A 454 5.60 12.39 -15.94
C LEU A 454 6.40 11.98 -17.19
N GLU A 455 7.12 12.93 -17.77
CA GLU A 455 7.96 12.71 -18.96
C GLU A 455 9.18 11.82 -18.66
N GLN A 456 9.85 12.08 -17.54
CA GLN A 456 11.18 11.51 -17.26
C GLN A 456 11.16 10.29 -16.33
N LEU A 457 10.01 9.93 -15.74
CA LEU A 457 9.89 8.77 -14.87
C LEU A 457 10.34 7.50 -15.64
N PRO A 458 11.25 6.68 -15.12
CA PRO A 458 11.67 5.46 -15.80
C PRO A 458 10.49 4.48 -16.07
N GLN A 459 10.67 3.56 -17.01
CA GLN A 459 9.74 2.46 -17.28
C GLN A 459 10.47 1.13 -17.22
N ASP A 460 9.89 0.17 -16.52
CA ASP A 460 10.48 -1.16 -16.29
C ASP A 460 9.76 -2.28 -17.06
N LEU A 461 8.88 -1.92 -17.99
CA LEU A 461 8.14 -2.87 -18.83
C LEU A 461 9.05 -3.64 -19.79
N SER A 462 10.11 -2.98 -20.28
CA SER A 462 11.13 -3.57 -21.15
C SER A 462 12.43 -2.79 -20.98
N VAL A 463 13.46 -3.44 -20.43
CA VAL A 463 14.76 -2.84 -20.14
C VAL A 463 15.86 -3.59 -20.88
N GLN A 464 16.78 -2.86 -21.50
CA GLN A 464 17.90 -3.41 -22.26
C GLN A 464 19.17 -2.56 -22.09
N GLY A 465 20.32 -3.18 -22.29
CA GLY A 465 21.63 -2.50 -22.24
C GLY A 465 21.88 -1.80 -20.90
N GLU A 466 22.36 -0.56 -20.94
CA GLU A 466 22.67 0.22 -19.73
C GLU A 466 21.44 0.51 -18.84
N ALA A 467 20.22 0.47 -19.40
CA ALA A 467 19.01 0.64 -18.61
C ALA A 467 18.83 -0.49 -17.59
N CYS A 468 19.32 -1.71 -17.88
CA CYS A 468 19.29 -2.83 -16.95
C CYS A 468 20.12 -2.54 -15.69
N ILE A 469 21.30 -1.92 -15.84
CA ILE A 469 22.18 -1.59 -14.71
C ILE A 469 21.47 -0.59 -13.76
N ARG A 470 20.80 0.42 -14.34
CA ARG A 470 20.04 1.40 -13.56
C ARG A 470 18.80 0.79 -12.91
N ALA A 471 18.08 -0.08 -13.61
CA ALA A 471 16.92 -0.78 -13.08
C ALA A 471 17.32 -1.74 -11.94
N GLU A 472 18.42 -2.48 -12.09
CA GLU A 472 18.96 -3.35 -11.05
C GLU A 472 19.41 -2.57 -9.81
N ALA A 473 20.05 -1.41 -10.00
CA ALA A 473 20.40 -0.53 -8.88
C ALA A 473 19.18 -0.03 -8.11
N ARG A 474 18.08 0.31 -8.82
CA ARG A 474 16.80 0.67 -8.18
C ARG A 474 16.19 -0.52 -7.44
N LEU A 475 16.14 -1.69 -8.09
CA LEU A 475 15.69 -2.95 -7.49
C LEU A 475 16.41 -3.24 -6.16
N ILE A 476 17.74 -3.07 -6.08
CA ILE A 476 18.49 -3.27 -4.84
C ILE A 476 18.15 -2.19 -3.81
N ARG A 477 18.05 -0.93 -4.21
CA ARG A 477 17.80 0.20 -3.30
C ARG A 477 16.43 0.17 -2.63
N CYS A 478 15.40 -0.30 -3.33
CA CYS A 478 14.04 -0.34 -2.82
C CYS A 478 13.70 -1.65 -2.07
N GLN A 479 14.64 -2.57 -1.93
CA GLN A 479 14.44 -3.81 -1.19
C GLN A 479 14.83 -3.69 0.28
N PRO A 480 14.15 -4.44 1.17
CA PRO A 480 14.56 -4.58 2.56
C PRO A 480 15.99 -5.09 2.70
N ARG A 481 16.74 -4.53 3.65
CA ARG A 481 18.09 -5.02 3.99
C ARG A 481 18.05 -6.26 4.87
N HIS A 482 16.91 -6.52 5.48
CA HIS A 482 16.65 -7.67 6.34
C HIS A 482 15.32 -8.29 5.94
N SER A 483 15.23 -9.62 5.87
CA SER A 483 14.01 -10.31 5.43
C SER A 483 14.05 -11.80 5.76
N PRO A 484 12.91 -12.44 6.11
CA PRO A 484 12.85 -13.89 6.25
C PRO A 484 12.93 -14.59 4.89
N PHE A 485 12.62 -13.91 3.80
CA PHE A 485 12.49 -14.55 2.49
C PHE A 485 13.85 -14.79 1.85
N LEU A 486 14.12 -16.04 1.47
CA LEU A 486 15.36 -16.43 0.81
C LEU A 486 15.64 -15.62 -0.47
N SER A 487 14.60 -15.24 -1.21
CA SER A 487 14.72 -14.42 -2.43
C SER A 487 15.36 -13.06 -2.15
N ILE A 488 14.93 -12.37 -1.08
CA ILE A 488 15.49 -11.07 -0.68
C ILE A 488 16.91 -11.22 -0.12
N ARG A 489 17.17 -12.22 0.72
CA ARG A 489 18.52 -12.46 1.28
C ARG A 489 19.56 -12.74 0.19
N ARG A 490 19.18 -13.49 -0.87
CA ARG A 490 20.03 -13.70 -2.05
C ARG A 490 20.29 -12.41 -2.82
N LEU A 491 19.28 -11.55 -2.94
CA LEU A 491 19.43 -10.25 -3.59
C LEU A 491 20.38 -9.33 -2.83
N ASN A 492 20.38 -9.42 -1.50
CA ASN A 492 21.32 -8.74 -0.60
C ASN A 492 22.73 -9.38 -0.59
N GLY A 493 22.92 -10.54 -1.24
CA GLY A 493 24.21 -11.23 -1.32
C GLY A 493 24.55 -12.10 -0.10
N GLU A 494 23.58 -12.39 0.76
CA GLU A 494 23.80 -13.18 1.99
C GLU A 494 23.88 -14.69 1.72
N LEU A 495 23.37 -15.15 0.57
CA LEU A 495 23.33 -16.56 0.19
C LEU A 495 23.73 -16.66 -1.29
N MET A 496 24.90 -17.24 -1.59
CA MET A 496 25.33 -17.56 -2.96
C MET A 496 24.87 -18.95 -3.39
#